data_AF-A0A7W1TU04-F1
#
_entry.id   AF-A0A7W1TU04-F1
#
_cell.length_a   1.000
_cell.length_b   1.000
_cell.length_c   1.000
_cell.angle_alpha   90.00
_cell.angle_beta   90.00
_cell.angle_gamma   90.00
#
_symmetry.space_group_name_H-M   'P 1'
#
loop_
_entity.id
_entity.type
_entity.pdbx_description
1 polymer ?
#
loop_
_entity_poly.entity_id
_entity_poly.type
_entity_poly.pdbx_seq_one_letter_code
_entity_poly.pdbx_strand_id
1 'polypeptide(L)' 'MTFLKKLFGAKEEPKTRVRVCVECGMPVAEHRDWCSILRGQKEMEAKASASAR' A
#
# COMPACT_ATOMS: atom_id res chain seq x y z
N MET A 1 -5.99 -38.92 -16.27
CA MET A 1 -6.94 -37.96 -15.66
C MET A 1 -6.18 -36.77 -15.05
N THR A 2 -5.56 -35.93 -15.89
CA THR A 2 -4.65 -34.86 -15.42
C THR A 2 -4.64 -33.61 -16.30
N PHE A 3 -5.19 -33.69 -17.53
CA PHE A 3 -5.30 -32.56 -18.44
C PHE A 3 -6.42 -31.56 -18.05
N LEU A 4 -7.55 -32.03 -17.50
CA LEU A 4 -8.62 -31.15 -17.04
C LEU A 4 -8.22 -30.31 -15.81
N LYS A 5 -7.32 -30.82 -14.94
CA LYS A 5 -6.87 -30.11 -13.74
C LYS A 5 -6.02 -28.86 -14.04
N LYS A 6 -5.39 -28.79 -15.23
CA LYS A 6 -4.63 -27.62 -15.70
C LYS A 6 -5.51 -26.56 -16.36
N LEU A 7 -6.69 -26.93 -16.86
CA LEU A 7 -7.67 -26.01 -17.45
C LEU A 7 -8.53 -25.33 -16.36
N PHE A 8 -8.85 -26.04 -15.28
CA PHE A 8 -9.47 -25.48 -14.07
C PHE A 8 -8.41 -25.02 -13.08
N GLY A 9 -7.49 -24.18 -13.58
CA GLY A 9 -6.31 -23.69 -12.88
C GLY A 9 -6.61 -23.39 -11.41
N ALA A 10 -5.76 -23.93 -10.53
CA ALA A 10 -5.73 -23.58 -9.13
C ALA A 10 -5.67 -22.05 -9.04
N LYS A 11 -6.81 -21.46 -8.70
CA LYS A 11 -6.99 -20.03 -8.55
C LYS A 11 -6.39 -19.66 -7.20
N GLU A 12 -5.06 -19.71 -7.10
CA GLU A 12 -4.39 -19.00 -6.01
C GLU A 12 -4.79 -17.54 -6.16
N GLU A 13 -5.51 -17.03 -5.17
CA GLU A 13 -5.94 -15.64 -5.16
C GLU A 13 -4.69 -14.77 -5.31
N PRO A 14 -4.68 -13.83 -6.27
CA PRO A 14 -3.51 -13.01 -6.52
C PRO A 14 -3.15 -12.28 -5.22
N LYS A 15 -1.99 -12.62 -4.65
CA LYS A 15 -1.56 -12.04 -3.38
C LYS A 15 -1.42 -10.54 -3.52
N THR A 16 -2.27 -9.79 -2.81
CA THR A 16 -2.27 -8.33 -2.82
C THR A 16 -0.90 -7.82 -2.40
N ARG A 17 -0.25 -7.04 -3.26
CA ARG A 17 1.05 -6.44 -2.96
C ARG A 17 0.83 -5.25 -2.03
N VAL A 18 1.34 -5.36 -0.82
CA VAL A 18 1.33 -4.26 0.15
C VAL A 18 2.52 -3.35 -0.14
N ARG A 19 2.28 -2.05 -0.26
CA ARG A 19 3.35 -1.05 -0.33
C ARG A 19 3.88 -0.81 1.08
N VAL A 20 5.19 -0.95 1.25
CA VAL A 20 5.87 -0.80 2.53
C VAL A 20 6.72 0.48 2.51
N CYS A 21 6.66 1.25 3.60
CA CYS A 21 7.50 2.42 3.80
C CYS A 21 8.94 2.00 4.09
N VAL A 22 9.91 2.61 3.41
CA VAL A 22 11.34 2.32 3.59
C VAL A 22 11.89 2.79 4.94
N GLU A 23 11.28 3.81 5.56
CA GLU A 23 11.74 4.39 6.82
C GLU A 23 11.26 3.58 8.02
N CYS A 24 9.97 3.23 8.06
CA CYS A 24 9.35 2.58 9.21
C CYS A 24 9.04 1.10 9.01
N GLY A 25 9.29 0.54 7.82
CA GLY A 25 9.11 -0.89 7.51
C GLY A 25 7.66 -1.38 7.58
N MET A 26 6.69 -0.46 7.75
CA MET A 26 5.26 -0.76 7.86
C MET A 26 4.52 -0.47 6.56
N PRO A 27 3.33 -1.07 6.36
CA PRO A 27 2.46 -0.69 5.26
C PRO A 27 2.27 0.83 5.19
N VAL A 28 2.16 1.39 3.98
CA VAL A 28 2.00 2.83 3.81
C VAL A 28 0.73 3.38 4.50
N ALA A 29 -0.29 2.52 4.69
CA ALA A 29 -1.50 2.87 5.46
C ALA A 29 -1.28 2.92 6.99
N GLU A 30 -0.17 2.36 7.48
CA GLU A 30 0.13 2.15 8.91
C GLU A 30 1.44 2.84 9.31
N HIS A 31 1.72 4.02 8.76
CA HIS A 31 2.91 4.78 9.16
C HIS A 31 2.88 5.10 10.66
N ARG A 32 4.05 5.06 11.28
CA ARG A 32 4.25 5.56 12.65
C ARG A 32 4.36 7.08 12.66
N ASP A 33 3.99 7.69 13.78
CA ASP A 33 4.02 9.16 13.94
C ASP A 33 5.44 9.77 13.89
N TRP A 34 6.47 8.97 14.12
CA TRP A 34 7.86 9.40 13.97
C TRP A 34 8.35 9.37 12.51
N CYS A 35 7.64 8.71 11.59
CA CYS A 35 8.07 8.53 10.21
C CYS A 35 8.12 9.88 9.44
N SER A 36 9.28 10.18 8.88
CA SER A 36 9.57 11.40 8.12
C SER A 36 8.63 11.58 6.90
N ILE A 37 8.38 10.49 6.17
CA ILE A 37 7.48 10.49 4.99
C ILE A 37 6.04 10.81 5.38
N LEU A 38 5.54 10.26 6.50
CA LEU A 38 4.17 10.55 6.97
C LEU A 38 4.01 12.04 7.28
N ARG A 39 4.99 12.62 7.95
CA ARG A 39 4.99 14.05 8.28
C ARG A 39 4.96 14.91 7.02
N GLY A 40 5.80 14.59 6.05
CA GLY A 40 5.79 15.27 4.75
C GLY A 40 4.44 15.18 4.02
N GLN A 41 3.79 14.00 4.02
CA GLN A 41 2.46 13.85 3.44
C GLN A 41 1.42 14.73 4.12
N LYS A 42 1.38 14.74 5.46
CA LYS A 42 0.45 15.59 6.24
C LYS A 42 0.67 17.07 5.96
N GLU A 43 1.92 17.52 5.85
CA GLU A 43 2.23 18.92 5.52
C GLU A 43 1.77 19.30 4.11
N MET A 44 1.93 18.41 3.13
CA MET A 44 1.47 18.66 1.76
C MET A 44 -0.06 18.68 1.67
N GLU A 45 -0.75 17.79 2.38
CA GLU A 45 -2.21 17.79 2.47
C GLU A 45 -2.76 19.06 3.15
N ALA A 46 -2.10 19.51 4.22
CA ALA A 46 -2.44 20.77 4.88
C ALA A 46 -2.26 21.97 3.95
N LYS A 47 -1.19 22.00 3.15
CA LYS A 47 -0.97 23.05 2.14
C LYS A 47 -2.00 23.00 1.01
N ALA A 48 -2.33 21.81 0.51
CA ALA A 48 -3.32 21.62 -0.54
C ALA A 48 -4.72 22.05 -0.08
N SER A 49 -5.11 21.70 1.14
CA SER A 49 -6.39 22.11 1.72
C SER A 49 -6.46 23.61 2.04
N ALA A 50 -5.35 24.24 2.41
CA ALA A 50 -5.26 25.69 2.56
C ALA A 50 -5.35 26.43 1.22
N SER A 51 -4.78 25.87 0.15
CA SER A 51 -4.84 26.47 -1.20
C SER A 51 -6.20 26.30 -1.89
N ALA A 52 -7.02 25.34 -1.44
CA ALA A 52 -8.34 25.06 -2.01
C ALA A 52 -9.48 25.87 -1.35
N ARG A 53 -9.18 26.68 -0.34
CA ARG A 53 -10.11 27.61 0.32
C ARG A 53 -9.94 29.01 -0.24
#